data_AF-A0A7T7VT29-F1
#
_entry.id   AF-A0A7T7VT29-F1
#
_cell.length_a   1.000
_cell.length_b   1.000
_cell.length_c   1.000
_cell.angle_alpha   90.00
_cell.angle_beta   90.00
_cell.angle_gamma   90.00
#
_symmetry.space_group_name_H-M   'P 1'
#
loop_
_entity.id
_entity.type
_entity.pdbx_description
1 polymer ?
#
loop_
_entity_poly.entity_id
_entity_poly.type
_entity_poly.pdbx_seq_one_letter_code
_entity_poly.pdbx_strand_id
1 'polypeptide(L)'
;MERGASRDQEQENGCDAGHRHALAGRATAMTEAQPITIDSNGFGGEAQFHGSIAAIDGCIVTRNGNSTVLFDRGVTLLPTGDGVFDPATGNSIRFGARITGGAAILRDAGRGWSIREIERFYGVTIPPACPKHDVTRLHHLEPVQE
;
A
#
# COMPACT_ATOMS: atom_id res chain seq x y z
N MET A 1 2.80 10.46 67.66
CA MET A 1 3.61 11.67 67.89
C MET A 1 5.02 11.14 68.06
N GLU A 2 6.04 11.44 67.25
CA GLU A 2 6.34 12.62 66.45
C GLU A 2 6.98 12.25 65.10
N ARG A 3 6.97 13.24 64.21
CA ARG A 3 7.60 13.28 62.89
C ARG A 3 9.10 13.58 63.04
N GLY A 4 9.91 13.16 62.08
CA GLY A 4 11.26 13.69 61.90
C GLY A 4 11.69 13.58 60.44
N ALA A 5 11.59 14.69 59.71
CA ALA A 5 12.01 14.84 58.33
C ALA A 5 13.50 15.22 58.25
N SER A 6 14.18 14.87 57.15
CA SER A 6 15.09 15.81 56.46
C SER A 6 15.45 15.32 55.06
N ARG A 7 15.20 16.21 54.10
CA ARG A 7 15.84 16.31 52.80
C ARG A 7 17.22 16.98 52.97
N ASP A 8 17.93 17.08 51.84
CA ASP A 8 19.16 17.85 51.57
C ASP A 8 20.42 16.96 51.66
N GLN A 9 21.37 16.94 50.71
CA GLN A 9 21.65 17.85 49.61
C GLN A 9 22.66 17.22 48.63
N GLU A 10 22.66 17.79 47.42
CA GLU A 10 23.63 17.68 46.33
C GLU A 10 25.10 17.42 46.69
N GLN A 11 25.78 16.66 45.82
CA GLN A 11 27.11 17.08 45.37
C GLN A 11 27.36 16.65 43.92
N GLU A 12 27.33 17.65 43.04
CA GLU A 12 27.83 17.61 41.67
C GLU A 12 29.35 17.43 41.65
N ASN A 13 29.89 16.73 40.65
CA ASN A 13 31.00 17.20 39.81
C ASN A 13 31.51 16.10 38.86
N GLY A 14 31.63 16.42 37.57
CA GLY A 14 32.64 15.81 36.71
C GLY A 14 32.18 15.37 35.32
N CYS A 15 32.04 16.32 34.40
CA CYS A 15 32.05 16.10 32.96
C CYS A 15 33.40 15.49 32.51
N ASP A 16 33.39 14.43 31.69
CA ASP A 16 34.26 14.38 30.51
C ASP A 16 33.78 13.39 29.43
N ALA A 17 34.06 13.76 28.20
CA ALA A 17 33.48 13.34 26.95
C ALA A 17 33.85 11.91 26.53
N GLY A 18 32.83 11.17 26.08
CA GLY A 18 32.98 9.96 25.29
C GLY A 18 31.97 9.97 24.16
N HIS A 19 32.31 10.62 23.05
CA HIS A 19 31.56 10.64 21.80
C HIS A 19 31.36 9.19 21.29
N ARG A 20 30.30 8.53 21.74
CA ARG A 20 29.72 7.39 21.05
C ARG A 20 28.71 7.95 20.08
N HIS A 21 29.16 8.14 18.83
CA HIS A 21 28.27 8.26 17.69
C HIS A 21 27.35 7.03 17.70
N ALA A 22 26.18 7.17 18.31
CA ALA A 22 25.07 6.29 18.03
C ALA A 22 24.72 6.54 16.56
N LEU A 23 25.11 5.59 15.71
CA LEU A 23 24.59 5.47 14.36
C LEU A 23 23.07 5.33 14.51
N ALA A 24 22.37 6.46 14.41
CA ALA A 24 20.96 6.48 14.13
C ALA A 24 20.79 5.83 12.75
N GLY A 25 20.64 4.50 12.74
CA GLY A 25 20.11 3.80 11.59
C GLY A 25 18.77 4.44 11.32
N ARG A 26 18.68 5.25 10.26
CA ARG A 26 17.41 5.65 9.69
C ARG A 26 16.72 4.34 9.33
N ALA A 27 15.73 3.95 10.13
CA ALA A 27 14.70 3.07 9.63
C ALA A 27 14.12 3.82 8.42
N THR A 28 14.50 3.40 7.22
CA THR A 28 13.78 3.78 6.01
C THR A 28 12.37 3.31 6.28
N ALA A 29 11.44 4.24 6.52
CA ALA A 29 10.04 3.89 6.65
C ALA A 29 9.69 3.06 5.41
N MET A 30 9.40 1.78 5.59
CA MET A 30 8.86 0.97 4.51
C MET A 30 7.61 1.72 4.08
N THR A 31 7.61 2.23 2.85
CA THR A 31 6.42 2.90 2.33
C THR A 31 5.36 1.81 2.21
N GLU A 32 4.41 1.81 3.14
CA GLU A 32 3.35 0.83 3.17
C GLU A 32 2.52 0.97 1.89
N ALA A 33 2.28 -0.13 1.20
CA ALA A 33 1.61 -0.10 -0.09
C ALA A 33 0.15 0.29 0.08
N GLN A 34 -0.26 1.44 -0.47
CA GLN A 34 -1.63 1.93 -0.36
C GLN A 34 -2.45 1.56 -1.62
N PRO A 35 -3.71 1.10 -1.48
CA PRO A 35 -4.60 0.90 -2.61
C PRO A 35 -4.85 2.22 -3.33
N ILE A 36 -4.71 2.22 -4.65
CA ILE A 36 -5.07 3.38 -5.48
C ILE A 36 -6.51 3.18 -5.91
N THR A 37 -7.44 3.82 -5.21
CA THR A 37 -8.88 3.71 -5.50
C THR A 37 -9.35 4.81 -6.43
N ILE A 38 -10.16 4.47 -7.43
CA ILE A 38 -10.72 5.43 -8.38
C ILE A 38 -11.83 6.29 -7.77
N ASP A 39 -12.02 7.48 -8.31
CA ASP A 39 -13.01 8.46 -7.84
C ASP A 39 -14.31 8.51 -8.66
N SER A 40 -14.38 7.78 -9.76
CA SER A 40 -15.55 7.68 -10.61
C SER A 40 -15.90 6.21 -10.84
N ASN A 41 -17.16 5.92 -11.14
CA ASN A 41 -17.52 4.60 -11.63
C ASN A 41 -16.75 4.36 -12.93
N GLY A 42 -15.73 3.50 -12.85
CA GLY A 42 -14.87 3.19 -13.97
C GLY A 42 -15.63 2.43 -15.04
N PHE A 43 -15.44 2.80 -16.31
CA PHE A 43 -15.88 2.03 -17.46
C PHE A 43 -14.70 1.24 -18.04
N GLY A 44 -14.99 0.02 -18.52
CA GLY A 44 -13.99 -0.96 -18.92
C GLY A 44 -13.90 -2.08 -17.91
N GLY A 45 -14.08 -3.32 -18.38
CA GLY A 45 -14.22 -4.49 -17.50
C GLY A 45 -14.77 -5.74 -18.17
N GLU A 46 -14.53 -5.96 -19.46
CA GLU A 46 -15.05 -7.17 -20.14
C GLU A 46 -14.15 -8.39 -19.98
N ALA A 47 -12.94 -8.22 -19.44
CA ALA A 47 -12.02 -9.32 -19.23
C ALA A 47 -12.14 -9.87 -17.81
N GLN A 48 -12.15 -11.19 -17.69
CA GLN A 48 -11.98 -11.86 -16.41
C GLN A 48 -10.49 -11.88 -16.04
N PHE A 49 -10.19 -11.47 -14.82
CA PHE A 49 -8.87 -11.65 -14.22
C PHE A 49 -8.79 -13.00 -13.51
N HIS A 50 -7.67 -13.70 -13.69
CA HIS A 50 -7.27 -14.85 -12.89
C HIS A 50 -5.81 -14.67 -12.50
N GLY A 51 -5.50 -14.60 -11.21
CA GLY A 51 -4.13 -14.37 -10.78
C GLY A 51 -4.02 -14.04 -9.30
N SER A 52 -3.01 -13.26 -8.94
CA SER A 52 -2.81 -12.78 -7.56
C SER A 52 -2.30 -11.35 -7.58
N ILE A 53 -2.54 -10.60 -6.51
CA ILE A 53 -1.95 -9.28 -6.26
C ILE A 53 -0.86 -9.34 -5.20
N ALA A 54 0.08 -8.41 -5.22
CA ALA A 54 1.18 -8.31 -4.27
C ALA A 54 1.50 -6.84 -3.96
N ALA A 55 2.11 -6.60 -2.80
CA ALA A 55 2.72 -5.32 -2.46
C ALA A 55 4.22 -5.36 -2.79
N ILE A 56 4.68 -4.49 -3.68
CA ILE A 56 6.09 -4.36 -4.11
C ILE A 56 6.46 -2.89 -4.10
N ASP A 57 7.53 -2.52 -3.38
CA ASP A 57 8.06 -1.16 -3.30
C ASP A 57 7.01 -0.06 -2.99
N GLY A 58 6.04 -0.38 -2.11
CA GLY A 58 4.96 0.54 -1.74
C GLY A 58 3.82 0.64 -2.76
N CYS A 59 3.76 -0.29 -3.72
CA CYS A 59 2.73 -0.33 -4.75
C CYS A 59 2.02 -1.68 -4.75
N ILE A 60 0.71 -1.67 -4.93
CA ILE A 60 -0.06 -2.90 -5.14
C ILE A 60 -0.09 -3.21 -6.62
N VAL A 61 0.41 -4.39 -6.99
CA VAL A 61 0.57 -4.83 -8.38
C VAL A 61 -0.03 -6.20 -8.63
N THR A 62 -0.33 -6.53 -9.88
CA THR A 62 -0.57 -7.93 -10.28
C THR A 62 0.76 -8.70 -10.25
N ARG A 63 0.77 -9.92 -9.70
CA ARG A 63 2.04 -10.65 -9.48
C ARG A 63 2.71 -11.14 -10.76
N ASN A 64 1.92 -11.50 -11.78
CA ASN A 64 2.44 -12.12 -13.02
C ASN A 64 2.85 -11.10 -14.10
N GLY A 65 2.66 -9.80 -13.85
CA GLY A 65 3.04 -8.74 -14.80
C GLY A 65 3.53 -7.45 -14.14
N ASN A 66 3.56 -7.38 -12.81
CA ASN A 66 3.87 -6.18 -12.05
C ASN A 66 3.05 -4.95 -12.50
N SER A 67 1.83 -5.17 -12.98
CA SER A 67 0.94 -4.09 -13.37
C SER A 67 0.46 -3.36 -12.14
N THR A 68 0.62 -2.05 -12.08
CA THR A 68 0.00 -1.22 -11.03
C THR A 68 -1.51 -1.43 -11.06
N VAL A 69 -2.09 -1.69 -9.89
CA VAL A 69 -3.52 -1.94 -9.75
C VAL A 69 -4.25 -0.66 -9.35
N LEU A 70 -5.26 -0.31 -10.13
CA LEU A 70 -6.31 0.60 -9.70
C LEU A 70 -7.49 -0.21 -9.18
N PHE A 71 -8.01 0.16 -8.02
CA PHE A 71 -9.14 -0.50 -7.40
C PHE A 71 -10.39 0.36 -7.51
N ASP A 72 -11.55 -0.29 -7.37
CA ASP A 72 -12.80 0.44 -7.19
C ASP A 72 -12.81 1.23 -5.88
N ARG A 73 -13.66 2.24 -5.84
CA ARG A 73 -13.80 3.12 -4.69
C ARG A 73 -14.09 2.31 -3.42
N GLY A 74 -13.37 2.62 -2.36
CA GLY A 74 -13.60 2.05 -1.03
C GLY A 74 -12.84 0.76 -0.75
N VAL A 75 -12.07 0.22 -1.71
CA VAL A 75 -11.11 -0.84 -1.41
C VAL A 75 -10.05 -0.29 -0.43
N THR A 76 -9.86 -0.98 0.68
CA THR A 76 -8.94 -0.56 1.75
C THR A 76 -7.89 -1.63 2.03
N LEU A 77 -6.78 -1.25 2.66
CA LEU A 77 -5.86 -2.23 3.26
C LEU A 77 -6.57 -2.97 4.40
N LEU A 78 -6.24 -4.25 4.54
CA LEU A 78 -6.54 -4.97 5.77
C LEU A 78 -5.76 -4.36 6.94
N PRO A 79 -6.29 -4.39 8.17
CA PRO A 79 -5.59 -3.86 9.36
C PRO A 79 -4.22 -4.50 9.61
N THR A 80 -4.00 -5.70 9.10
CA THR A 80 -2.75 -6.44 9.16
C THR A 80 -1.71 -5.99 8.13
N GLY A 81 -2.10 -5.16 7.14
CA GLY A 81 -1.23 -4.68 6.07
C GLY A 81 -0.88 -5.71 4.99
N ASP A 82 -1.43 -6.93 5.06
CA ASP A 82 -1.05 -8.07 4.22
C ASP A 82 -2.10 -8.43 3.15
N GLY A 83 -2.98 -7.49 2.84
CA GLY A 83 -4.01 -7.66 1.83
C GLY A 83 -4.93 -6.46 1.71
N VAL A 84 -6.00 -6.64 0.94
CA VAL A 84 -7.05 -5.63 0.75
C VAL A 84 -8.42 -6.18 1.10
N PHE A 85 -9.33 -5.29 1.50
CA PHE A 85 -10.76 -5.56 1.61
C PHE A 85 -11.47 -4.94 0.41
N ASP A 86 -12.24 -5.75 -0.32
CA ASP A 86 -13.12 -5.28 -1.39
C ASP A 86 -14.56 -5.14 -0.88
N PRO A 87 -15.08 -3.91 -0.68
CA PRO A 87 -16.43 -3.71 -0.17
C PRO A 87 -17.52 -4.13 -1.18
N ALA A 88 -17.21 -4.22 -2.47
CA ALA A 88 -18.19 -4.59 -3.48
C ALA A 88 -18.57 -6.08 -3.38
N THR A 89 -17.63 -6.93 -2.95
CA THR A 89 -17.85 -8.36 -2.74
C THR A 89 -17.90 -8.77 -1.28
N GLY A 90 -17.48 -7.88 -0.36
CA GLY A 90 -17.35 -8.18 1.06
C GLY A 90 -16.16 -9.09 1.40
N ASN A 91 -15.24 -9.30 0.45
CA ASN A 91 -14.13 -10.24 0.61
C ASN A 91 -12.85 -9.56 1.10
N SER A 92 -12.12 -10.27 1.96
CA SER A 92 -10.73 -9.95 2.31
C SER A 92 -9.79 -10.79 1.46
N ILE A 93 -8.91 -10.13 0.70
CA ILE A 93 -7.95 -10.75 -0.21
C ILE A 93 -6.54 -10.57 0.33
N ARG A 94 -5.88 -11.66 0.69
CA ARG A 94 -4.46 -11.64 1.10
C ARG A 94 -3.55 -11.50 -0.13
N PHE A 95 -2.44 -10.78 0.03
CA PHE A 95 -1.41 -10.72 -1.01
C PHE A 95 -0.86 -12.13 -1.30
N GLY A 96 -0.66 -12.44 -2.57
CA GLY A 96 -0.23 -13.75 -3.05
C GLY A 96 -1.33 -14.81 -3.16
N ALA A 97 -2.52 -14.59 -2.60
CA ALA A 97 -3.66 -15.48 -2.79
C ALA A 97 -4.17 -15.45 -4.23
N ARG A 98 -4.65 -16.59 -4.73
CA ARG A 98 -5.30 -16.67 -6.04
C ARG A 98 -6.69 -16.03 -5.97
N ILE A 99 -6.99 -15.17 -6.93
CA ILE A 99 -8.25 -14.44 -7.04
C ILE A 99 -8.78 -14.46 -8.47
N THR A 100 -10.09 -14.30 -8.57
CA THR A 100 -10.81 -13.93 -9.79
C THR A 100 -11.44 -12.54 -9.61
N GLY A 101 -11.78 -11.90 -10.73
CA GLY A 101 -12.52 -10.65 -10.71
C GLY A 101 -12.67 -10.06 -12.11
N GLY A 102 -13.22 -8.86 -12.21
CA GLY A 102 -13.22 -8.08 -13.43
C GLY A 102 -11.91 -7.32 -13.62
N ALA A 103 -11.43 -7.25 -14.86
CA ALA A 103 -10.24 -6.49 -15.24
C ALA A 103 -10.48 -5.57 -16.44
N ALA A 104 -9.83 -4.42 -16.38
CA ALA A 104 -9.60 -3.56 -17.53
C ALA A 104 -8.10 -3.24 -17.64
N ILE A 105 -7.48 -3.69 -18.73
CA ILE A 105 -6.09 -3.34 -19.05
C ILE A 105 -6.12 -1.93 -19.63
N LEU A 106 -5.64 -0.96 -18.85
CA LEU A 106 -5.63 0.45 -19.25
C LEU A 106 -4.36 0.78 -20.04
N ARG A 107 -3.26 0.11 -19.66
CA ARG A 107 -1.94 0.27 -20.25
C ARG A 107 -1.19 -1.06 -20.17
N ASP A 108 -0.59 -1.46 -21.29
CA ASP A 108 0.18 -2.71 -21.43
C ASP A 108 1.48 -2.43 -22.19
N ALA A 109 2.62 -2.70 -21.56
CA ALA A 109 3.96 -2.44 -22.07
C ALA A 109 4.13 -1.00 -22.63
N GLY A 110 3.47 -0.03 -22.00
CA GLY A 110 3.47 1.37 -22.40
C GLY A 110 2.53 1.74 -23.56
N ARG A 111 1.74 0.80 -24.08
CA ARG A 111 0.68 1.04 -25.08
C ARG A 111 -0.68 1.22 -24.40
N GLY A 112 -1.66 1.76 -25.13
CA GLY A 112 -2.98 2.07 -24.58
C GLY A 112 -3.04 3.51 -24.08
N TRP A 113 -3.76 3.75 -22.98
CA TRP A 113 -3.95 5.10 -22.45
C TRP A 113 -2.64 5.64 -21.87
N SER A 114 -2.40 6.94 -22.03
CA SER A 114 -1.30 7.60 -21.32
C SER A 114 -1.58 7.65 -19.82
N ILE A 115 -0.52 7.71 -19.00
CA ILE A 115 -0.66 7.86 -17.54
C ILE A 115 -1.51 9.08 -17.18
N ARG A 116 -1.30 10.20 -17.88
CA ARG A 116 -2.08 11.43 -17.66
C ARG A 116 -3.57 11.25 -17.94
N GLU A 117 -3.92 10.50 -18.98
CA GLU A 117 -5.33 10.21 -19.30
C GLU A 117 -5.96 9.30 -18.24
N ILE A 118 -5.23 8.27 -17.79
CA ILE A 118 -5.68 7.37 -16.71
C ILE A 118 -5.92 8.17 -15.43
N GLU A 119 -4.93 8.93 -14.98
CA GLU A 119 -5.02 9.76 -13.77
C GLU A 119 -6.19 10.75 -13.85
N ARG A 120 -6.34 11.44 -14.99
CA ARG A 120 -7.41 12.41 -15.20
C ARG A 120 -8.80 11.76 -15.23
N PHE A 121 -8.95 10.64 -15.92
CA PHE A 121 -10.26 10.00 -16.12
C PHE A 121 -10.76 9.33 -14.84
N TYR A 122 -9.86 8.63 -14.14
CA TYR A 122 -10.19 7.91 -12.92
C TYR A 122 -10.06 8.76 -11.64
N GLY A 123 -9.57 10.00 -11.77
CA GLY A 123 -9.40 10.91 -10.64
C GLY A 123 -8.34 10.44 -9.64
N VAL A 124 -7.30 9.74 -10.12
CA VAL A 124 -6.23 9.18 -9.27
C VAL A 124 -4.89 9.85 -9.56
N THR A 125 -3.95 9.71 -8.64
CA THR A 125 -2.52 9.96 -8.91
C THR A 125 -1.77 8.66 -8.71
N ILE A 126 -1.06 8.19 -9.73
CA ILE A 126 -0.22 6.98 -9.63
C ILE A 126 1.13 7.41 -9.04
N PRO A 127 1.51 6.89 -7.84
CA PRO A 127 2.76 7.27 -7.20
C PRO A 127 3.96 7.08 -8.14
N PRO A 128 4.98 7.96 -8.08
CA PRO A 128 6.15 7.87 -8.95
C PRO A 128 6.91 6.54 -8.86
N ALA A 129 6.88 5.88 -7.69
CA ALA A 129 7.51 4.59 -7.47
C ALA A 129 6.77 3.42 -8.16
N CYS A 130 5.48 3.58 -8.47
CA CYS A 130 4.69 2.49 -9.03
C CYS A 130 4.98 2.30 -10.53
N PRO A 131 4.97 1.05 -11.02
CA PRO A 131 5.11 0.76 -12.44
C PRO A 131 4.09 1.54 -13.29
N LYS A 132 4.59 2.24 -14.31
CA LYS A 132 3.77 3.06 -15.25
C LYS A 132 3.74 2.51 -16.67
N HIS A 133 4.41 1.38 -16.92
CA HIS A 133 4.33 0.67 -18.19
C HIS A 133 3.05 -0.17 -18.27
N ASP A 134 2.59 -0.67 -17.12
CA ASP A 134 1.45 -1.58 -17.01
C ASP A 134 0.51 -1.09 -15.92
N VAL A 135 -0.75 -0.84 -16.30
CA VAL A 135 -1.79 -0.35 -15.39
C VAL A 135 -3.08 -1.11 -15.67
N THR A 136 -3.62 -1.74 -14.64
CA THR A 136 -4.83 -2.56 -14.72
C THR A 136 -5.80 -2.08 -13.65
N ARG A 137 -7.06 -1.86 -14.01
CA ARG A 137 -8.13 -1.74 -13.02
C ARG A 137 -8.65 -3.13 -12.68
N LEU A 138 -8.71 -3.46 -11.39
CA LEU A 138 -9.38 -4.64 -10.88
C LEU A 138 -10.62 -4.27 -10.07
N HIS A 139 -11.68 -5.05 -10.20
CA HIS A 139 -12.94 -4.85 -9.49
C HIS A 139 -13.66 -6.18 -9.25
N HIS A 140 -14.55 -6.20 -8.25
CA HIS A 140 -15.27 -7.39 -7.81
C HIS A 140 -14.34 -8.58 -7.52
N LEU A 141 -13.41 -8.39 -6.58
CA LEU A 141 -12.41 -9.41 -6.26
C LEU A 141 -13.02 -10.54 -5.43
N GLU A 142 -12.76 -11.77 -5.86
CA GLU A 142 -13.18 -12.98 -5.17
C GLU A 142 -11.99 -13.94 -5.01
N PRO A 143 -11.83 -14.57 -3.83
CA PRO A 143 -10.85 -15.62 -3.67
C PRO A 143 -11.24 -16.83 -4.51
N VAL A 144 -10.26 -17.46 -5.17
CA VAL A 144 -10.48 -18.74 -5.85
C VAL A 144 -10.38 -19.85 -4.81
N GLN A 145 -11.48 -20.59 -4.60
CA GLN A 145 -11.46 -21.79 -3.75
C GLN A 145 -10.58 -22.87 -4.41
N GLU A 146 -9.74 -23.52 -3.61
CA GLU A 146 -8.90 -24.66 -4.03
C GLU A 146 -9.64 -25.99 -3.96
#